data_AF-A0ABD1M4V0-F1
#
_entry.id   AF-A0ABD1M4V0-F1
#
_cell.length_a   1.000
_cell.length_b   1.000
_cell.length_c   1.000
_cell.angle_alpha   90.00
_cell.angle_beta   90.00
_cell.angle_gamma   90.00
#
_symmetry.space_group_name_H-M   'P 1'
#
loop_
_entity.id
_entity.type
_entity.pdbx_description
1 polymer ?
#
loop_
_entity_poly.entity_id
_entity_poly.type
_entity_poly.pdbx_seq_one_letter_code
_entity_poly.pdbx_strand_id
1 'polypeptide(L)'
;MEWKAKVEHWSIDHFSWISPWFHPGDVLIWCGNYPSIPLMGLRGCIAYSPKLAMRKLMRTKTIHSQEELGGLCFFYDSDHQDEMRAICKAWEKPIFKWWEVAQQRTTSLSEFCEKEKKGLAQISRICEERDRAIDKVNELQALIGFYKQKAKEAQIKCYNMSHAVHQ
;
A
#
# COMPACT_ATOMS: atom_id res chain seq x y z
N MET A 1 23.71 42.00 4.29
CA MET A 1 24.44 40.72 4.23
C MET A 1 24.28 40.15 2.82
N GLU A 2 25.39 39.96 2.10
CA GLU A 2 25.43 39.58 0.67
C GLU A 2 24.72 38.25 0.37
N TRP A 3 24.69 37.31 1.33
CA TRP A 3 23.98 36.05 1.15
C TRP A 3 22.46 36.23 1.03
N LYS A 4 21.84 37.14 1.79
CA LYS A 4 20.37 37.32 1.80
C LYS A 4 19.84 37.74 0.43
N ALA A 5 20.52 38.69 -0.23
CA ALA A 5 20.15 39.16 -1.57
C ALA A 5 20.32 38.06 -2.65
N LYS A 6 21.24 37.12 -2.45
CA LYS A 6 21.43 35.96 -3.35
C LYS A 6 20.29 34.94 -3.21
N VAL A 7 19.78 34.73 -1.99
CA VAL A 7 18.70 33.75 -1.74
C VAL A 7 17.31 34.31 -2.07
N GLU A 8 17.13 35.63 -2.06
CA GLU A 8 15.84 36.31 -2.33
C GLU A 8 15.25 36.02 -3.72
N HIS A 9 16.09 35.65 -4.68
CA HIS A 9 15.67 35.33 -6.05
C HIS A 9 15.45 33.82 -6.28
N TRP A 10 15.69 32.98 -5.27
CA TRP A 10 15.58 31.54 -5.40
C TRP A 10 14.15 31.08 -5.15
N SER A 11 13.57 30.38 -6.12
CA SER A 11 12.32 29.65 -5.91
C SER A 11 12.56 28.40 -5.07
N ILE A 12 11.49 27.77 -4.57
CA ILE A 12 11.57 26.50 -3.86
C ILE A 12 12.28 25.39 -4.64
N ASP A 13 12.33 25.51 -5.98
CA ASP A 13 13.01 24.55 -6.87
C ASP A 13 14.53 24.70 -6.86
N HIS A 14 15.06 25.78 -6.29
CA HIS A 14 16.51 25.99 -6.12
C HIS A 14 17.06 25.30 -4.86
N PHE A 15 16.19 24.76 -4.00
CA PHE A 15 16.58 24.10 -2.76
C PHE A 15 16.39 22.59 -2.85
N SER A 16 17.46 21.85 -2.59
CA SER A 16 17.43 20.40 -2.40
C SER A 16 17.56 20.10 -0.90
N TRP A 17 16.50 19.53 -0.30
CA TRP A 17 16.53 19.10 1.10
C TRP A 17 17.17 17.70 1.17
N ILE A 18 18.46 17.65 1.50
CA ILE A 18 19.17 16.39 1.76
C ILE A 18 19.75 16.46 3.17
N SER A 19 19.51 15.42 3.97
CA SER A 19 20.08 15.34 5.32
C SER A 19 21.62 15.29 5.24
N PRO A 20 22.37 16.06 6.05
CA PRO A 20 23.84 16.11 5.97
C PRO A 20 24.56 14.76 6.12
N TRP A 21 23.94 13.80 6.83
CA TRP A 21 24.46 12.44 7.03
C TRP A 21 24.05 11.44 5.94
N PHE A 22 23.23 11.87 4.99
CA PHE A 22 22.73 11.00 3.94
C PHE A 22 23.69 11.00 2.76
N HIS A 23 24.41 9.89 2.60
CA HIS A 23 25.33 9.68 1.48
C HIS A 23 24.55 9.06 0.33
N PRO A 24 24.45 9.75 -0.82
CA PRO A 24 23.60 9.28 -1.88
C PRO A 24 24.09 7.96 -2.50
N GLY A 25 25.38 7.66 -2.51
CA GLY A 25 25.92 6.43 -3.13
C GLY A 25 25.38 5.10 -2.57
N ASP A 26 24.83 5.10 -1.35
CA ASP A 26 24.62 3.86 -0.59
C ASP A 26 23.17 3.37 -0.57
N VAL A 27 22.29 3.95 -1.40
CA VAL A 27 20.89 3.51 -1.41
C VAL A 27 20.73 2.28 -2.29
N LEU A 28 20.45 1.16 -1.64
CA LEU A 28 19.98 -0.06 -2.27
C LEU A 28 18.59 0.20 -2.87
N ILE A 29 18.45 0.10 -4.20
CA ILE A 29 17.17 0.35 -4.89
C ILE A 29 16.61 -0.95 -5.50
N TRP A 30 17.47 -1.86 -5.97
CA TRP A 30 17.07 -3.14 -6.56
C TRP A 30 17.94 -4.29 -6.04
N CYS A 31 17.39 -5.51 -6.10
CA CYS A 31 18.10 -6.75 -5.76
C CYS A 31 17.84 -7.77 -6.88
N GLY A 32 18.88 -8.09 -7.66
CA GLY A 32 18.72 -8.90 -8.87
C GLY A 32 17.63 -8.35 -9.81
N ASN A 33 16.67 -9.21 -10.18
CA ASN A 33 15.56 -8.86 -11.07
C ASN A 33 14.27 -8.45 -10.33
N TYR A 34 14.31 -8.32 -9.00
CA TYR A 34 13.13 -7.96 -8.23
C TYR A 34 12.87 -6.44 -8.29
N PRO A 35 11.63 -5.99 -8.56
CA PRO A 35 11.26 -4.57 -8.64
C PRO A 35 11.36 -3.83 -7.30
N SER A 36 11.46 -4.58 -6.21
CA SER A 36 11.58 -4.12 -4.83
C SER A 36 12.58 -5.01 -4.09
N ILE A 37 13.15 -4.55 -2.99
CA ILE A 37 14.11 -5.33 -2.19
C ILE A 37 13.38 -6.43 -1.43
N PRO A 38 13.65 -7.72 -1.71
CA PRO A 38 13.06 -8.82 -0.95
C PRO A 38 13.79 -8.96 0.38
N LEU A 39 13.17 -8.51 1.47
CA LEU A 39 13.68 -8.65 2.83
C LEU A 39 13.28 -10.01 3.39
N MET A 40 14.26 -10.90 3.55
CA MET A 40 14.07 -12.17 4.21
C MET A 40 14.14 -11.98 5.73
N GLY A 41 13.02 -12.24 6.41
CA GLY A 41 12.92 -12.25 7.86
C GLY A 41 13.05 -13.66 8.43
N LEU A 42 12.78 -13.81 9.73
CA LEU A 42 12.82 -15.14 10.39
C LEU A 42 11.66 -16.05 9.99
N ARG A 43 10.53 -15.48 9.56
CA ARG A 43 9.29 -16.23 9.30
C ARG A 43 8.85 -16.23 7.85
N GLY A 44 9.49 -15.44 7.00
CA GLY A 44 9.01 -15.19 5.65
C GLY A 44 9.78 -14.08 4.96
N CYS A 45 9.31 -13.70 3.78
CA CYS A 45 9.88 -12.61 3.00
C CYS A 45 8.84 -11.52 2.74
N ILE A 46 9.29 -10.26 2.79
CA ILE A 46 8.49 -9.10 2.39
C ILE A 46 9.26 -8.25 1.38
N ALA A 47 8.56 -7.72 0.41
CA ALA A 47 9.06 -6.70 -0.50
C ALA A 47 9.09 -5.34 0.19
N TYR A 48 10.26 -4.72 0.21
CA TYR A 48 10.45 -3.35 0.61
C TYR A 48 10.77 -2.52 -0.64
N SER A 49 10.01 -1.43 -0.86
CA SER A 49 10.30 -0.45 -1.91
C SER A 49 11.10 0.71 -1.30
N PRO A 50 12.41 0.81 -1.55
CA PRO A 50 13.24 1.92 -1.06
C PRO A 50 12.72 3.25 -1.58
N LYS A 51 12.26 3.29 -2.84
CA LYS A 51 11.66 4.49 -3.43
C LYS A 51 10.44 4.96 -2.62
N LEU A 52 9.58 4.04 -2.16
CA LEU A 52 8.41 4.38 -1.35
C LEU A 52 8.81 4.93 0.02
N ALA A 53 9.83 4.34 0.64
CA ALA A 53 10.36 4.84 1.90
C ALA A 53 10.97 6.24 1.75
N MET A 54 11.70 6.49 0.66
CA MET A 54 12.27 7.80 0.36
C MET A 54 11.17 8.86 0.13
N ARG A 55 10.08 8.48 -0.54
CA ARG A 55 8.90 9.35 -0.67
C ARG A 55 8.29 9.68 0.70
N LYS A 56 8.10 8.68 1.57
CA LYS A 56 7.57 8.89 2.94
C LYS A 56 8.46 9.80 3.77
N LEU A 57 9.77 9.73 3.57
CA LEU A 57 10.74 10.60 4.23
C LEU A 57 10.86 11.99 3.57
N MET A 58 9.97 12.33 2.62
CA MET A 58 9.99 13.57 1.82
C MET A 58 11.30 13.80 1.06
N ARG A 59 12.09 12.75 0.82
CA ARG A 59 13.41 12.84 0.17
C ARG A 59 13.34 12.81 -1.35
N THR A 60 12.29 12.20 -1.90
CA THR A 60 12.08 12.09 -3.35
C THR A 60 10.61 12.25 -3.71
N LYS A 61 10.33 12.80 -4.91
CA LYS A 61 8.97 12.94 -5.45
C LYS A 61 8.72 11.90 -6.55
N THR A 62 9.05 10.64 -6.27
CA THR A 62 8.93 9.54 -7.24
C THR A 62 7.52 8.98 -7.28
N ILE A 63 7.02 8.71 -8.49
CA ILE A 63 5.77 7.99 -8.74
C ILE A 63 6.14 6.51 -8.91
N HIS A 64 5.53 5.63 -8.10
CA HIS A 64 5.77 4.20 -8.15
C HIS A 64 4.95 3.56 -9.27
N SER A 65 5.51 2.54 -9.93
CA SER A 65 4.72 1.67 -10.81
C SER A 65 3.88 0.70 -9.99
N GLN A 66 2.81 0.16 -10.58
CA GLN A 66 1.97 -0.85 -9.93
C GLN A 66 2.76 -2.15 -9.63
N GLU A 67 3.75 -2.49 -10.46
CA GLU A 67 4.65 -3.63 -10.25
C GLU A 67 5.54 -3.46 -9.01
N GLU A 68 5.97 -2.23 -8.69
CA GLU A 68 6.72 -1.94 -7.45
C GLU A 68 5.86 -2.07 -6.18
N LEU A 69 4.54 -2.02 -6.32
CA LEU A 69 3.56 -2.07 -5.22
C LEU A 69 2.95 -3.46 -5.02
N GLY A 70 2.93 -4.30 -6.06
CA GLY A 70 2.42 -5.68 -6.02
C GLY A 70 3.36 -6.67 -5.32
N GLY A 71 4.07 -6.21 -4.29
CA GLY A 71 5.26 -6.85 -3.75
C GLY A 71 5.09 -8.27 -3.23
N LEU A 72 6.21 -8.99 -3.25
CA LEU A 72 6.47 -10.27 -2.60
C LEU A 72 6.08 -10.25 -1.12
N CYS A 73 5.23 -11.16 -0.65
CA CYS A 73 4.89 -11.30 0.77
C CYS A 73 4.45 -12.74 1.05
N PHE A 74 5.29 -13.52 1.69
CA PHE A 74 4.99 -14.93 2.00
C PHE A 74 5.66 -15.38 3.30
N PHE A 75 5.11 -16.44 3.91
CA PHE A 75 5.73 -17.15 5.03
C PHE A 75 6.54 -18.34 4.51
N TYR A 76 7.59 -18.74 5.24
CA TYR A 76 8.37 -19.90 4.85
C TYR A 76 7.55 -21.18 4.95
N ASP A 77 7.36 -21.84 3.81
CA ASP A 77 6.73 -23.15 3.67
C ASP A 77 7.42 -23.96 2.55
N SER A 78 6.85 -25.12 2.19
CA SER A 78 7.36 -25.95 1.09
C SER A 78 7.17 -25.34 -0.28
N ASP A 79 6.17 -24.48 -0.45
CA ASP A 79 5.70 -24.01 -1.75
C ASP A 79 6.56 -22.84 -2.25
N HIS A 80 7.19 -22.09 -1.33
CA HIS A 80 8.04 -20.94 -1.64
C HIS A 80 9.55 -21.26 -1.65
N GLN A 81 9.96 -22.53 -1.61
CA GLN A 81 11.38 -22.92 -1.56
C GLN A 81 12.20 -22.44 -2.78
N ASP A 82 11.61 -22.50 -3.98
CA ASP A 82 12.25 -22.00 -5.20
C ASP A 82 12.40 -20.48 -5.19
N GLU A 83 11.39 -19.79 -4.69
CA GLU A 83 11.39 -18.34 -4.57
C GLU A 83 12.45 -17.88 -3.55
N MET A 84 12.58 -18.57 -2.41
CA MET A 84 13.65 -18.37 -1.45
C MET A 84 15.04 -18.53 -2.09
N ARG A 85 15.27 -19.60 -2.87
CA ARG A 85 16.54 -19.80 -3.58
C ARG A 85 16.82 -18.68 -4.58
N ALA A 86 15.80 -18.23 -5.32
CA ALA A 86 15.93 -17.13 -6.27
C ALA A 86 16.26 -15.81 -5.57
N ILE A 87 15.64 -15.54 -4.41
CA ILE A 87 15.92 -14.37 -3.57
C ILE A 87 17.34 -14.42 -3.03
N CYS A 88 17.78 -15.55 -2.46
CA CYS A 88 19.16 -15.72 -2.00
C CYS A 88 20.17 -15.41 -3.12
N LYS A 89 19.94 -15.90 -4.33
CA LYS A 89 20.77 -15.59 -5.49
C LYS A 89 20.71 -14.13 -5.90
N ALA A 90 19.54 -13.48 -5.81
CA ALA A 90 19.42 -12.06 -6.11
C ALA A 90 20.26 -11.20 -5.17
N TRP A 91 20.37 -11.60 -3.90
CA TRP A 91 21.20 -10.93 -2.89
C TRP A 91 22.71 -11.01 -3.15
N GLU A 92 23.16 -11.87 -4.06
CA GLU A 92 24.56 -11.89 -4.52
C GLU A 92 24.88 -10.68 -5.43
N LYS A 93 23.85 -10.00 -5.96
CA LYS A 93 23.97 -8.88 -6.91
C LYS A 93 23.09 -7.69 -6.50
N PRO A 94 23.36 -7.05 -5.34
CA PRO A 94 22.64 -5.85 -4.94
C PRO A 94 22.98 -4.68 -5.87
N ILE A 95 21.98 -3.88 -6.24
CA ILE A 95 22.15 -2.73 -7.13
C ILE A 95 21.92 -1.44 -6.35
N PHE A 96 22.98 -0.65 -6.22
CA PHE A 96 22.99 0.66 -5.59
C PHE A 96 22.95 1.74 -6.66
N LYS A 97 21.82 2.48 -6.74
CA LYS A 97 21.61 3.50 -7.77
C LYS A 97 20.77 4.66 -7.27
N TRP A 98 21.38 5.53 -6.47
CA TRP A 98 20.71 6.77 -6.07
C TRP A 98 20.50 7.73 -7.22
N TRP A 99 21.46 7.89 -8.12
CA TRP A 99 21.38 8.93 -9.14
C TRP A 99 20.21 8.72 -10.10
N GLU A 100 19.80 7.48 -10.39
CA GLU A 100 18.59 7.20 -11.17
C GLU A 100 17.31 7.60 -10.42
N VAL A 101 17.30 7.49 -9.09
CA VAL A 101 16.17 7.89 -8.24
C VAL A 101 16.16 9.41 -8.02
N ALA A 102 17.33 10.04 -7.97
CA ALA A 102 17.49 11.49 -7.85
C ALA A 102 17.24 12.23 -9.17
N GLN A 103 17.57 11.60 -10.31
CA GLN A 103 17.31 12.12 -11.66
C GLN A 103 15.89 11.88 -12.14
N GLN A 104 15.08 11.06 -11.46
CA GLN A 104 13.63 11.10 -11.60
C GLN A 104 13.17 12.47 -11.12
N ARG A 105 13.25 13.42 -12.05
CA ARG A 105 12.94 14.83 -11.89
C ARG A 105 11.66 14.91 -11.08
N THR A 106 11.80 15.59 -9.97
CA THR A 106 10.76 16.36 -9.32
C THR A 106 9.75 16.79 -10.38
N THR A 107 8.60 16.10 -10.50
CA THR A 107 7.37 16.79 -10.94
C THR A 107 7.39 18.10 -10.17
N SER A 108 7.21 19.23 -10.86
CA SER A 108 7.25 20.53 -10.19
C SER A 108 6.38 20.46 -8.94
N LEU A 109 6.71 21.18 -7.88
CA LEU A 109 5.95 21.07 -6.62
C LEU A 109 4.43 21.22 -6.87
N SER A 110 4.04 22.06 -7.83
CA SER A 110 2.67 22.21 -8.30
C SER A 110 2.09 20.93 -8.93
N GLU A 111 2.79 20.27 -9.87
CA GLU A 111 2.34 19.01 -10.47
C GLU A 111 2.21 17.88 -9.44
N PHE A 112 3.11 17.83 -8.44
CA PHE A 112 3.00 16.90 -7.33
C PHE A 112 1.76 17.17 -6.48
N CYS A 113 1.58 18.43 -6.04
CA CYS A 113 0.42 18.81 -5.25
C CYS A 113 -0.90 18.53 -5.98
N GLU A 114 -0.93 18.69 -7.30
CA GLU A 114 -2.11 18.37 -8.09
C GLU A 114 -2.39 16.87 -8.16
N LYS A 115 -1.36 16.04 -8.37
CA LYS A 115 -1.49 14.57 -8.34
C LYS A 115 -1.85 14.05 -6.96
N GLU A 116 -1.32 14.63 -5.88
CA GLU A 116 -1.66 14.30 -4.51
C GLU A 116 -3.14 14.62 -4.22
N LYS A 117 -3.61 15.82 -4.60
CA LYS A 117 -5.04 16.18 -4.50
C LYS A 117 -5.94 15.21 -5.26
N LYS A 118 -5.55 14.83 -6.48
CA LYS A 118 -6.27 13.83 -7.30
C LYS A 118 -6.30 12.46 -6.61
N GLY A 119 -5.18 12.02 -6.05
CA GLY A 119 -5.09 10.76 -5.31
C GLY A 119 -5.94 10.74 -4.04
N LEU A 120 -5.91 11.82 -3.25
CA LEU A 120 -6.77 11.97 -2.07
C LEU A 120 -8.26 11.97 -2.43
N ALA A 121 -8.64 12.64 -3.52
CA ALA A 121 -10.02 12.62 -4.02
C ALA A 121 -10.45 11.21 -4.46
N GLN A 122 -9.55 10.44 -5.07
CA GLN A 122 -9.84 9.06 -5.45
C GLN A 122 -10.00 8.15 -4.22
N ILE A 123 -9.13 8.29 -3.22
CA ILE A 123 -9.26 7.55 -1.95
C ILE A 123 -10.58 7.87 -1.25
N SER A 124 -10.99 9.14 -1.21
CA SER A 124 -12.30 9.54 -0.65
C SER A 124 -13.46 8.82 -1.33
N ARG A 125 -13.47 8.77 -2.67
CA ARG A 125 -14.51 8.07 -3.44
C ARG A 125 -14.54 6.58 -3.13
N ILE A 126 -13.38 5.94 -3.05
CA ILE A 126 -13.28 4.51 -2.70
C ILE A 126 -13.81 4.26 -1.28
N CYS A 127 -13.46 5.13 -0.32
CA CYS A 127 -13.98 5.03 1.05
C CYS A 127 -15.50 5.16 1.08
N GLU A 128 -16.06 6.14 0.35
CA GLU A 128 -17.52 6.30 0.25
C GLU A 128 -18.21 5.09 -0.39
N GLU A 129 -17.63 4.50 -1.43
CA GLU A 129 -18.14 3.26 -2.05
C GLU A 129 -18.10 2.08 -1.09
N ARG A 130 -16.99 1.94 -0.36
CA ARG A 130 -16.83 0.91 0.68
C ARG A 130 -17.88 1.09 1.78
N ASP A 131 -18.08 2.30 2.26
CA ASP A 131 -19.02 2.56 3.35
C ASP A 131 -20.46 2.30 2.91
N ARG A 132 -20.84 2.70 1.68
CA ARG A 132 -22.13 2.30 1.07
C ARG A 132 -22.30 0.78 0.97
N ALA A 133 -21.25 0.06 0.61
CA ALA A 133 -21.28 -1.40 0.54
C ALA A 133 -21.44 -2.03 1.92
N ILE A 134 -20.78 -1.49 2.95
CA ILE A 134 -20.92 -1.91 4.34
C ILE A 134 -22.36 -1.71 4.82
N ASP A 135 -22.96 -0.56 4.56
CA ASP A 135 -24.36 -0.28 4.92
C ASP A 135 -25.31 -1.29 4.27
N LYS A 136 -25.10 -1.58 2.97
CA LYS A 136 -25.87 -2.59 2.24
C LYS A 136 -25.76 -3.97 2.87
N VAL A 137 -24.55 -4.37 3.30
CA VAL A 137 -24.32 -5.65 3.97
C VAL A 137 -25.06 -5.70 5.30
N ASN A 138 -25.02 -4.61 6.08
CA ASN A 138 -25.72 -4.52 7.35
C ASN A 138 -27.25 -4.62 7.19
N GLU A 139 -27.82 -3.94 6.19
CA GLU A 139 -29.25 -4.04 5.85
C GLU A 139 -29.66 -5.47 5.50
N LEU A 140 -28.86 -6.14 4.65
CA LEU A 140 -29.12 -7.52 4.25
C LEU A 140 -29.01 -8.48 5.45
N GLN A 141 -28.04 -8.27 6.34
CA GLN A 141 -27.92 -9.05 7.58
C GLN A 141 -29.14 -8.88 8.49
N ALA A 142 -29.66 -7.67 8.62
CA ALA A 142 -30.88 -7.40 9.39
C ALA A 142 -32.10 -8.11 8.78
N LEU A 143 -32.27 -8.05 7.45
CA LEU A 143 -33.33 -8.76 6.74
C LEU A 143 -33.24 -10.26 6.91
N ILE A 144 -32.04 -10.84 6.78
CA ILE A 144 -31.80 -12.27 7.02
C ILE A 144 -32.20 -12.64 8.46
N GLY A 145 -31.84 -11.81 9.44
CA GLY A 145 -32.25 -11.99 10.84
C GLY A 145 -33.77 -12.01 11.00
N PHE A 146 -34.46 -11.05 10.41
CA PHE A 146 -35.92 -10.95 10.44
C PHE A 146 -36.61 -12.19 9.84
N TYR A 147 -36.19 -12.61 8.64
CA TYR A 147 -36.80 -13.77 7.98
C TYR A 147 -36.50 -15.08 8.71
N LYS A 148 -35.29 -15.23 9.31
CA LYS A 148 -34.99 -16.36 10.18
C LYS A 148 -35.92 -16.43 11.39
N GLN A 149 -36.23 -15.29 12.00
CA GLN A 149 -37.15 -15.23 13.14
C GLN A 149 -38.58 -15.63 12.73
N LYS A 150 -39.10 -15.07 11.63
CA LYS A 150 -40.42 -15.46 11.09
C LYS A 150 -40.50 -16.96 10.76
N ALA A 151 -39.45 -17.52 10.19
CA ALA A 151 -39.41 -18.95 9.89
C ALA A 151 -39.50 -19.80 11.18
N LYS A 152 -38.80 -19.43 12.25
CA LYS A 152 -38.91 -20.10 13.56
C LYS A 152 -40.31 -20.01 14.13
N GLU A 153 -40.93 -18.83 14.11
CA GLU A 153 -42.29 -18.63 14.60
C GLU A 153 -43.32 -19.47 13.83
N ALA A 154 -43.21 -19.51 12.50
CA ALA A 154 -44.06 -20.35 11.66
C ALA A 154 -43.88 -21.84 11.99
N GLN A 155 -42.64 -22.29 12.20
CA GLN A 155 -42.34 -23.68 12.56
C GLN A 155 -42.92 -24.07 13.92
N ILE A 156 -42.82 -23.19 14.93
CA ILE A 156 -43.45 -23.38 16.25
C ILE A 156 -44.98 -23.48 16.10
N LYS A 157 -45.59 -22.60 15.31
CA LYS A 157 -47.04 -22.61 15.08
C LYS A 157 -47.50 -23.91 14.42
N CYS A 158 -46.80 -24.39 13.40
CA CYS A 158 -47.11 -25.67 12.74
C CYS A 158 -46.97 -26.86 13.70
N TYR A 159 -45.93 -26.87 14.54
CA TYR A 159 -45.74 -27.92 15.56
C TYR A 159 -46.91 -27.97 16.55
N ASN A 160 -47.29 -26.82 17.11
CA ASN A 160 -48.39 -26.72 18.07
C ASN A 160 -49.74 -27.13 17.46
N MET A 161 -50.01 -26.74 16.21
CA MET A 161 -51.22 -27.15 15.49
C MET A 161 -51.28 -28.67 15.27
N SER A 162 -50.14 -29.29 14.90
CA SER A 162 -50.08 -30.74 14.69
C SER A 162 -50.33 -31.51 16.00
N HIS A 163 -49.81 -30.99 17.12
CA HIS A 163 -49.99 -31.62 18.43
C HIS A 163 -51.43 -31.48 18.98
N ALA A 164 -52.14 -30.41 18.63
CA ALA A 164 -53.53 -30.17 19.02
C ALA A 164 -54.55 -31.01 18.23
N VAL A 165 -54.17 -31.51 17.04
CA VAL A 165 -55.02 -32.38 16.20
C VAL A 165 -54.93 -33.86 16.63
N HIS A 166 -53.91 -34.22 17.42
CA HIS A 166 -53.67 -35.58 17.90
C HIS A 166 -54.03 -35.80 19.38
N GLN A 167 -54.71 -34.84 20.03
CA GLN A 167 -55.34 -34.97 21.36
C GLN A 167 -56.86 -35.03 21.21
#